data_AF-A0A3B0Z917-F1
#
_entry.id   AF-A0A3B0Z917-F1
#
_cell.length_a   1.000
_cell.length_b   1.000
_cell.length_c   1.000
_cell.angle_alpha   90.00
_cell.angle_beta   90.00
_cell.angle_gamma   90.00
#
_symmetry.space_group_name_H-M   'P 1'
#
loop_
_entity.id
_entity.type
_entity.pdbx_description
1 polymer ?
#
loop_
_entity_poly.entity_id
_entity_poly.type
_entity_poly.pdbx_seq_one_letter_code
_entity_poly.pdbx_strand_id
1 'polypeptide(L)'
;MLDPYLVLNLSRTPSDEEVRSAYLKAVRENPPEQDAECFQAIQAAYEAIKTHRLRLKHQLFCADPVSPTELLSQATRTATPSRPSLSQFQALLRHGLKSVR
;
A
#
# COMPACT_ATOMS: atom_id res chain seq x y z
N MET A 1 -3.86 -2.71 -12.34
CA MET A 1 -2.40 -2.97 -12.23
C MET A 1 -2.07 -2.82 -10.75
N LEU A 2 -1.41 -3.80 -10.10
CA LEU A 2 -1.09 -3.65 -8.67
C LEU A 2 -0.10 -2.51 -8.49
N ASP A 3 -0.37 -1.63 -7.53
CA ASP A 3 0.52 -0.53 -7.19
C ASP A 3 1.83 -1.09 -6.58
N PRO A 4 3.01 -0.85 -7.19
CA PRO A 4 4.29 -1.35 -6.69
C PRO A 4 4.60 -0.91 -5.25
N TYR A 5 4.15 0.29 -4.87
CA TYR A 5 4.35 0.81 -3.52
C TYR A 5 3.53 0.03 -2.50
N LEU A 6 2.32 -0.40 -2.87
CA LEU A 6 1.47 -1.23 -2.03
C LEU A 6 2.01 -2.66 -1.90
N VAL A 7 2.53 -3.24 -3.00
CA VAL A 7 3.13 -4.59 -2.98
C VAL A 7 4.35 -4.66 -2.07
N LEU A 8 5.21 -3.65 -2.12
CA LEU A 8 6.43 -3.61 -1.30
C LEU A 8 6.22 -2.96 0.08
N ASN A 9 4.99 -2.55 0.43
CA ASN A 9 4.65 -1.82 1.64
C ASN A 9 5.55 -0.59 1.88
N LEU A 10 5.74 0.21 0.82
CA LEU A 10 6.58 1.40 0.82
C LEU A 10 5.76 2.69 0.90
N SER A 11 6.40 3.73 1.41
CA SER A 11 5.95 5.13 1.26
C SER A 11 5.87 5.54 -0.22
N ARG A 12 5.14 6.62 -0.53
CA ARG A 12 5.05 7.20 -1.88
C ARG A 12 6.37 7.79 -2.40
N THR A 13 7.30 8.14 -1.51
CA THR A 13 8.60 8.73 -1.88
C THR A 13 9.77 8.00 -1.21
N PRO A 14 9.99 6.71 -1.52
CA PRO A 14 11.04 5.95 -0.89
C PRO A 14 12.41 6.28 -1.49
N SER A 15 13.45 6.19 -0.66
CA SER A 15 14.84 6.17 -1.10
C SER A 15 15.17 4.86 -1.82
N ASP A 16 16.23 4.84 -2.64
CA ASP A 16 16.69 3.61 -3.31
C ASP A 16 17.07 2.51 -2.30
N GLU A 17 17.63 2.90 -1.15
CA GLU A 17 17.96 1.98 -0.06
C GLU A 17 16.71 1.37 0.58
N GLU A 18 15.64 2.16 0.74
CA GLU A 18 14.36 1.70 1.28
C GLU A 18 13.69 0.71 0.33
N VAL A 19 13.69 1.00 -0.97
CA VAL A 19 13.15 0.08 -2.00
C VAL A 19 13.89 -1.25 -1.98
N ARG A 20 15.24 -1.21 -1.91
CA ARG A 20 16.07 -2.42 -1.89
C ARG A 20 15.86 -3.24 -0.61
N SER A 21 15.79 -2.59 0.55
CA SER A 21 15.58 -3.27 1.83
C SER A 21 14.19 -3.90 1.92
N ALA A 22 13.15 -3.21 1.45
CA ALA A 22 11.79 -3.75 1.38
C ALA A 22 11.69 -4.97 0.45
N TYR A 23 12.32 -4.91 -0.72
CA TYR A 23 12.38 -6.07 -1.63
C TYR A 23 13.04 -7.28 -0.99
N LEU A 24 14.22 -7.11 -0.36
CA LEU A 24 14.91 -8.20 0.33
C LEU A 24 14.07 -8.78 1.47
N LYS A 25 13.35 -7.94 2.21
CA LYS A 25 12.44 -8.38 3.27
C LYS A 25 11.27 -9.19 2.69
N ALA A 26 10.62 -8.68 1.64
CA ALA A 26 9.47 -9.33 1.01
C ALA A 26 9.84 -10.70 0.40
N VAL A 27 11.02 -10.82 -0.22
CA VAL A 27 11.54 -12.09 -0.77
C VAL A 27 11.87 -13.09 0.35
N ARG A 28 12.39 -12.62 1.50
CA ARG A 28 12.63 -13.49 2.65
C ARG A 28 11.35 -14.01 3.29
N GLU A 29 10.31 -13.19 3.31
CA GLU A 29 9.00 -13.55 3.87
C GLU A 29 8.18 -14.43 2.90
N ASN A 30 8.43 -14.34 1.59
CA ASN A 30 7.72 -15.09 0.56
C ASN A 30 8.72 -15.80 -0.37
N PRO A 31 9.32 -16.93 0.09
CA PRO A 31 10.24 -17.68 -0.74
C PRO A 31 9.53 -18.24 -2.00
N PRO A 32 10.23 -18.31 -3.15
CA PRO A 32 9.65 -18.75 -4.41
C PRO A 32 9.15 -20.20 -4.38
N GLU A 33 9.61 -20.99 -3.42
CA GLU A 33 9.20 -22.39 -3.19
C GLU A 33 7.81 -22.50 -2.57
N GLN A 34 7.33 -21.47 -1.88
CA GLN A 34 5.99 -21.44 -1.28
C GLN A 34 4.94 -20.86 -2.22
N ASP A 35 5.27 -19.77 -2.91
CA ASP A 35 4.33 -19.10 -3.81
C ASP A 35 5.07 -18.33 -4.92
N ALA A 36 5.09 -18.93 -6.10
CA ALA A 36 5.73 -18.35 -7.27
C ALA A 36 4.98 -17.12 -7.81
N GLU A 37 3.65 -17.04 -7.62
CA GLU A 37 2.85 -15.90 -8.10
C GLU A 37 3.11 -14.66 -7.23
N CYS A 38 3.14 -14.84 -5.90
CA CYS A 38 3.51 -13.76 -4.98
C CYS A 38 4.94 -13.27 -5.23
N PHE A 39 5.89 -14.18 -5.46
CA PHE A 39 7.26 -13.80 -5.80
C PHE A 39 7.34 -12.99 -7.10
N GLN A 40 6.62 -13.41 -8.15
CA GLN A 40 6.55 -12.66 -9.42
C GLN A 40 5.96 -11.26 -9.22
N ALA A 41 4.92 -11.12 -8.40
CA ALA A 41 4.33 -9.81 -8.09
C ALA A 41 5.34 -8.89 -7.37
N ILE A 42 6.07 -9.41 -6.38
CA ILE A 42 7.12 -8.67 -5.66
C ILE A 42 8.24 -8.24 -6.61
N GLN A 43 8.68 -9.13 -7.48
CA GLN A 43 9.76 -8.83 -8.43
C GLN A 43 9.32 -7.81 -9.49
N ALA A 44 8.10 -7.93 -10.02
CA ALA A 44 7.53 -6.94 -10.94
C ALA A 44 7.41 -5.56 -10.29
N ALA A 45 6.96 -5.50 -9.02
CA ALA A 45 6.88 -4.26 -8.26
C ALA A 45 8.26 -3.62 -8.10
N TYR A 46 9.27 -4.39 -7.69
CA TYR A 46 10.64 -3.88 -7.55
C TYR A 46 11.19 -3.33 -8.87
N GLU A 47 11.06 -4.08 -9.97
CA GLU A 47 11.53 -3.65 -11.28
C GLU A 47 10.82 -2.37 -11.79
N ALA A 48 9.59 -2.13 -11.36
CA ALA A 48 8.85 -0.92 -11.70
C ALA A 48 9.35 0.36 -10.98
N ILE A 49 9.97 0.23 -9.79
CA ILE A 49 10.34 1.39 -8.95
C ILE A 49 11.80 1.41 -8.44
N LYS A 50 12.65 0.47 -8.90
CA LYS A 50 14.03 0.29 -8.41
C LYS A 50 14.96 1.49 -8.55
N THR A 51 14.70 2.41 -9.49
CA THR A 51 15.50 3.62 -9.68
C THR A 51 14.62 4.86 -9.65
N HIS A 52 15.20 5.99 -9.29
CA HIS A 52 14.51 7.29 -9.34
C HIS A 52 13.85 7.57 -10.69
N ARG A 53 14.52 7.25 -11.82
CA ARG A 53 13.96 7.40 -13.17
C ARG A 53 12.70 6.57 -13.38
N LEU A 54 12.69 5.34 -12.86
CA LEU A 54 11.54 4.44 -12.97
C LEU A 54 10.39 4.91 -12.08
N ARG A 55 10.68 5.44 -10.89
CA ARG A 55 9.68 6.06 -10.01
C ARG A 55 9.03 7.28 -10.65
N LEU A 56 9.82 8.15 -11.28
CA LEU A 56 9.29 9.29 -12.05
C LEU A 56 8.41 8.82 -13.20
N LYS A 57 8.85 7.82 -13.98
CA LYS A 57 8.04 7.22 -15.05
C LYS A 57 6.72 6.68 -14.49
N HIS A 58 6.77 5.96 -13.37
CA HIS A 58 5.58 5.41 -12.73
C HIS A 58 4.63 6.53 -12.25
N GLN A 59 5.15 7.59 -11.65
CA GLN A 59 4.36 8.73 -11.19
C GLN A 59 3.69 9.48 -12.35
N LEU A 60 4.37 9.61 -13.48
CA LEU A 60 3.89 10.37 -14.64
C LEU A 60 2.89 9.59 -15.50
N PHE A 61 3.04 8.26 -15.58
CA PHE A 61 2.30 7.44 -16.56
C PHE A 61 1.46 6.31 -15.96
N CYS A 62 1.68 5.96 -14.69
CA CYS A 62 1.02 4.81 -14.04
C CYS A 62 0.34 5.16 -12.71
N ALA A 63 0.32 6.45 -12.33
CA ALA A 63 -0.39 6.89 -11.13
C ALA A 63 -1.90 6.93 -11.39
N ASP A 64 -2.52 5.75 -11.52
CA ASP A 64 -3.96 5.64 -11.35
C ASP A 64 -4.29 6.04 -9.89
N PRO A 65 -5.36 6.82 -9.66
CA PRO A 65 -5.76 7.16 -8.29
C PRO A 65 -6.10 5.86 -7.56
N VAL A 66 -5.27 5.49 -6.57
CA VAL A 66 -5.51 4.32 -5.72
C VAL A 66 -6.94 4.39 -5.21
N SER A 67 -7.74 3.37 -5.53
CA SER A 67 -9.13 3.31 -5.09
C SER A 67 -9.17 3.37 -3.56
N PRO A 68 -10.06 4.18 -2.97
CA PRO A 68 -10.22 4.24 -1.51
C PRO A 68 -10.43 2.87 -0.87
N THR A 69 -11.06 1.94 -1.60
CA THR A 69 -11.26 0.56 -1.16
C THR A 69 -9.96 -0.23 -1.01
N GLU A 70 -8.98 -0.05 -1.89
CA GLU A 70 -7.68 -0.74 -1.77
C GLU A 70 -6.86 -0.20 -0.59
N LEU A 71 -6.87 1.14 -0.40
CA LEU A 71 -6.25 1.77 0.77
C LEU A 71 -6.85 1.26 2.09
N LEU A 72 -8.19 1.16 2.16
CA LEU A 72 -8.88 0.62 3.33
C LEU A 72 -8.51 -0.83 3.60
N SER A 73 -8.52 -1.67 2.57
CA SER A 73 -8.19 -3.11 2.67
C SER A 73 -6.78 -3.36 3.23
N GLN A 74 -5.84 -2.48 2.90
CA GLN A 74 -4.45 -2.58 3.36
C GLN A 74 -4.28 -1.99 4.77
N ALA A 75 -4.94 -0.86 5.06
CA ALA A 75 -4.96 -0.28 6.41
C ALA A 75 -5.58 -1.23 7.44
N THR A 76 -6.61 -1.99 7.07
CA THR A 76 -7.23 -2.99 7.95
C THR A 76 -6.42 -4.28 8.05
N ARG A 77 -5.44 -4.50 7.16
CA ARG A 77 -4.53 -5.66 7.22
C ARG A 77 -3.48 -5.50 8.33
N THR A 78 -3.18 -4.26 8.71
CA THR A 78 -2.24 -3.89 9.79
C THR A 78 -2.93 -3.34 11.04
N ALA A 79 -4.16 -2.84 10.92
CA ALA A 79 -4.94 -2.39 12.07
C ALA A 79 -5.63 -3.57 12.75
N THR A 80 -5.35 -3.78 14.03
CA THR A 80 -6.25 -4.53 14.88
C THR A 80 -7.60 -3.78 14.92
N PRO A 81 -8.73 -4.44 14.58
CA PRO A 81 -10.03 -3.79 14.68
C PRO A 81 -10.32 -3.51 16.16
N SER A 82 -10.05 -2.28 16.60
CA SER A 82 -10.38 -1.82 17.93
C SER A 82 -11.72 -1.09 17.89
N ARG A 83 -12.62 -1.47 18.80
CA ARG A 83 -13.94 -0.86 18.93
C ARG A 83 -13.76 0.62 19.26
N PRO A 84 -14.34 1.55 18.48
CA PRO A 84 -14.23 2.97 18.76
C PRO A 84 -14.86 3.28 20.12
N SER A 85 -14.28 4.24 20.83
CA SER A 85 -14.84 4.70 22.11
C SER A 85 -16.19 5.40 21.88
N LEU A 86 -17.03 5.45 22.92
CA LEU A 86 -18.35 6.09 22.84
C LEU A 86 -18.25 7.57 22.38
N SER A 87 -17.20 8.28 22.80
CA SER A 87 -16.97 9.67 22.40
C SER A 87 -16.61 9.81 20.91
N GLN A 88 -15.80 8.89 20.37
CA GLN A 88 -15.49 8.84 18.94
C GLN A 88 -16.72 8.51 18.10
N PHE A 89 -17.53 7.55 18.56
CA PHE A 89 -18.79 7.19 17.90
C PHE A 89 -19.79 8.35 17.89
N GLN A 90 -19.94 9.06 19.00
CA GLN A 90 -20.80 10.25 19.09
C GLN A 90 -20.32 11.40 18.17
N ALA A 91 -19.02 11.59 18.02
CA ALA A 91 -18.47 12.60 17.12
C ALA A 91 -18.81 12.31 15.65
N LEU A 92 -18.69 11.05 15.23
CA LEU A 92 -19.03 10.62 13.86
C LEU A 92 -20.52 10.81 13.55
N LEU A 93 -21.41 10.45 14.48
CA LEU A 93 -22.86 10.64 14.30
C LEU A 93 -23.24 12.11 14.14
N ARG A 94 -22.63 13.02 14.92
CA ARG A 94 -22.87 14.47 14.80
C ARG A 94 -22.39 15.03 13.45
N HIS A 95 -21.30 14.48 12.90
CA HIS A 95 -20.80 14.88 11.58
C HIS A 95 -21.66 14.31 10.43
N GLY A 96 -22.13 13.07 10.54
CA GLY A 96 -23.01 12.45 9.54
C GLY A 96 -24.36 13.16 9.38
N LEU A 97 -24.92 13.70 10.47
CA LEU A 97 -26.20 14.43 10.43
C LEU A 97 -26.11 15.82 9.77
N LYS A 98 -24.90 16.36 9.55
CA LYS A 98 -24.69 17.64 8.83
C LYS A 98 -24.54 17.45 7.32
N SER A 99 -24.47 16.21 6.83
CA SER A 99 -24.29 15.88 5.42
C SER A 99 -25.60 15.57 4.69
N VAL A 100 -26.76 15.72 5.34
CA VAL A 100 -28.09 15.56 4.73
C VAL A 100 -28.79 16.91 4.71
N ARG A 101 -28.37 17.79 3.79
CA ARG A 101 -29.16 18.90 3.23
C ARG A 101 -28.67 19.22 1.84
#